data_AF-A0A150AJ53-F1
#
_entry.id   AF-A0A150AJ53-F1
#
_cell.length_a   1.000
_cell.length_b   1.000
_cell.length_c   1.000
_cell.angle_alpha   90.00
_cell.angle_beta   90.00
_cell.angle_gamma   90.00
#
_symmetry.space_group_name_H-M   'P 1'
#
loop_
_entity.id
_entity.type
_entity.pdbx_description
1 polymer ?
#
loop_
_entity_poly.entity_id
_entity_poly.type
_entity_poly.pdbx_seq_one_letter_code
_entity_poly.pdbx_strand_id
1 'polypeptide(L)'
;MNKSFPRLIILFFCLVAGIIEVNAQSLEDSLIVDINNILYKRISKDKGAEYFDLNGKPRVLGHSKCDTLKNRQMATIFKIVGRKLNIPSSYVRNSHPDDFQSEFIFKCSFLIEKTGEVTNVRLIGKLPSLINPYELFPPNIEFPTLDPVTDENGDPIVVERVDDIYVTCLCSPPRYEEESSKRKKRRKKLK
;
A
#
# COMPACT_ATOMS: atom_id res chain seq x y z
N MET A 1 38.76 -25.01 16.60
CA MET A 1 37.49 -24.47 17.13
C MET A 1 36.90 -23.53 16.10
N ASN A 2 35.78 -23.94 15.47
CA ASN A 2 35.17 -23.24 14.33
C ASN A 2 34.51 -21.92 14.75
N LYS A 3 35.14 -20.80 14.40
CA LYS A 3 34.62 -19.43 14.61
C LYS A 3 33.46 -19.04 13.67
N SER A 4 33.01 -19.95 12.82
CA SER A 4 32.00 -19.70 11.78
C SER A 4 30.55 -19.89 12.24
N PHE A 5 30.33 -20.55 13.38
CA PHE A 5 28.99 -20.86 13.89
C PHE A 5 28.18 -19.64 14.40
N PRO A 6 28.75 -18.67 15.15
CA PRO A 6 27.95 -17.56 15.66
C PRO A 6 27.48 -16.60 14.56
N ARG A 7 28.21 -16.51 13.43
CA ARG A 7 27.83 -15.64 12.30
C ARG A 7 26.61 -16.17 11.53
N LEU A 8 26.46 -17.49 11.42
CA LEU A 8 25.30 -18.11 10.75
C LEU A 8 24.02 -17.95 11.57
N ILE A 9 24.12 -18.04 12.89
CA ILE A 9 22.98 -17.88 13.81
C ILE A 9 22.48 -16.42 13.78
N ILE A 10 23.39 -15.43 13.78
CA ILE A 10 23.02 -14.01 13.66
C ILE A 10 22.31 -13.73 12.32
N LEU A 11 22.80 -14.28 11.22
CA LEU A 11 22.18 -14.11 9.90
C LEU A 11 20.78 -14.72 9.83
N PHE A 12 20.58 -15.87 10.47
CA PHE A 12 19.27 -16.52 10.58
C PHE A 12 18.31 -15.70 11.46
N PHE A 13 18.78 -15.11 12.56
CA PHE A 13 17.96 -14.21 13.38
C PHE A 13 17.62 -12.90 12.66
N CYS A 14 18.49 -12.36 11.80
CA CYS A 14 18.14 -11.20 10.97
C CYS A 14 17.13 -11.52 9.87
N LEU A 15 17.23 -12.69 9.23
CA LEU A 15 16.23 -13.16 8.27
C LEU A 15 14.88 -13.45 8.94
N VAL A 16 14.90 -14.06 10.12
CA VAL A 16 13.69 -14.33 10.90
C VAL A 16 13.11 -13.05 11.49
N ALA A 17 13.92 -12.10 11.97
CA ALA A 17 13.44 -10.78 12.40
C ALA A 17 12.89 -9.96 11.22
N GLY A 18 13.48 -10.05 10.02
CA GLY A 18 12.94 -9.45 8.80
C GLY A 18 11.61 -10.08 8.40
N ILE A 19 11.44 -11.40 8.55
CA ILE A 19 10.18 -12.10 8.25
C ILE A 19 9.12 -11.89 9.35
N ILE A 20 9.53 -11.72 10.62
CA ILE A 20 8.63 -11.48 11.76
C ILE A 20 8.27 -9.99 11.90
N GLU A 21 9.09 -9.04 11.46
CA GLU A 21 8.73 -7.61 11.41
C GLU A 21 7.98 -7.21 10.13
N VAL A 22 8.08 -7.99 9.04
CA VAL A 22 7.07 -7.95 7.96
C VAL A 22 5.69 -8.38 8.50
N ASN A 23 5.65 -9.10 9.63
CA ASN A 23 4.44 -9.42 10.40
C ASN A 23 4.15 -8.47 11.57
N ALA A 24 4.75 -7.27 11.62
CA ALA A 24 4.27 -6.21 12.53
C ALA A 24 2.97 -5.58 11.99
N GLN A 25 1.96 -6.42 11.74
CA GLN A 25 0.61 -6.02 11.36
C GLN A 25 -0.24 -5.75 12.62
N SER A 26 -0.52 -4.48 12.86
CA SER A 26 -1.86 -3.94 13.19
C SER A 26 -1.85 -2.43 12.90
N LEU A 27 -2.90 -1.74 12.45
CA LEU A 27 -4.34 -1.93 12.67
C LEU A 27 -4.98 -3.06 11.84
N GLU A 28 -5.64 -3.95 12.55
CA GLU A 28 -5.98 -5.33 12.21
C GLU A 28 -6.71 -5.47 10.86
N ASP A 29 -6.20 -6.34 9.97
CA ASP A 29 -6.65 -6.70 8.59
C ASP A 29 -6.18 -5.86 7.39
N SER A 30 -5.33 -4.85 7.56
CA SER A 30 -4.84 -4.03 6.43
C SER A 30 -3.56 -4.60 5.78
N LEU A 31 -3.60 -4.82 4.46
CA LEU A 31 -2.44 -5.12 3.64
C LEU A 31 -1.68 -3.82 3.38
N ILE A 32 -0.38 -3.80 3.71
CA ILE A 32 0.51 -2.67 3.43
C ILE A 32 1.35 -2.99 2.20
N VAL A 33 1.22 -2.16 1.17
CA VAL A 33 2.03 -2.26 -0.05
C VAL A 33 2.97 -1.07 -0.07
N ASP A 34 4.25 -1.27 0.26
CA ASP A 34 5.28 -0.23 0.10
C ASP A 34 5.86 -0.30 -1.32
N ILE A 35 5.65 0.78 -2.06
CA ILE A 35 5.98 0.86 -3.48
C ILE A 35 7.48 1.07 -3.68
N ASN A 36 8.15 1.78 -2.78
CA ASN A 36 9.55 2.17 -2.96
C ASN A 36 10.48 1.38 -2.01
N ASN A 37 9.94 0.73 -0.98
CA ASN A 37 10.65 -0.10 0.00
C ASN A 37 11.90 0.56 0.59
N ILE A 38 11.80 1.86 0.89
CA ILE A 38 12.95 2.66 1.37
C ILE A 38 13.03 2.64 2.90
N LEU A 39 11.88 2.52 3.58
CA LEU A 39 11.80 2.59 5.03
C LEU A 39 10.70 1.66 5.54
N TYR A 40 10.93 1.03 6.68
CA TYR A 40 9.85 0.33 7.40
C TYR A 40 9.26 1.21 8.50
N LYS A 41 7.95 1.07 8.73
CA LYS A 41 7.21 1.77 9.79
C LYS A 41 6.78 0.77 10.84
N ARG A 42 7.14 1.05 12.09
CA ARG A 42 6.70 0.30 13.26
C ARG A 42 5.67 1.13 14.01
N ILE A 43 4.51 0.55 14.31
CA ILE A 43 3.49 1.21 15.15
C ILE A 43 3.63 0.67 16.56
N SER A 44 3.97 1.55 17.49
CA SER A 44 4.00 1.26 18.93
C SER A 44 2.77 1.86 19.60
N LYS A 45 2.17 1.13 20.54
CA LYS A 45 1.02 1.62 21.33
C LYS A 45 1.37 2.88 22.13
N ASP A 46 2.61 2.99 22.59
CA ASP A 46 3.03 4.05 23.52
C ASP A 46 3.68 5.25 22.82
N LYS A 47 4.35 5.00 21.68
CA LYS A 47 5.15 6.00 20.96
C LYS A 47 4.57 6.44 19.63
N GLY A 48 3.46 5.82 19.20
CA GLY A 48 2.90 6.04 17.88
C GLY A 48 3.76 5.43 16.77
N ALA A 49 3.84 6.09 15.63
CA ALA A 49 4.56 5.59 14.46
C ALA A 49 6.06 5.93 14.51
N GLU A 50 6.90 4.91 14.48
CA GLU A 50 8.36 5.02 14.37
C GLU A 50 8.80 4.59 12.96
N TYR A 51 9.75 5.32 12.38
CA TYR A 51 10.28 5.07 11.04
C TYR A 51 11.73 4.65 11.12
N PHE A 52 12.11 3.67 10.31
CA PHE A 52 13.47 3.16 10.27
C PHE A 52 13.91 2.96 8.83
N ASP A 53 15.18 3.28 8.56
CA ASP A 53 15.79 2.89 7.29
C ASP A 53 16.03 1.38 7.21
N LEU A 54 16.42 0.89 6.04
CA LEU A 54 16.72 -0.54 5.83
C LEU A 54 17.89 -1.07 6.70
N ASN A 55 18.66 -0.18 7.35
CA ASN A 55 19.73 -0.54 8.27
C ASN A 55 19.27 -0.50 9.75
N GLY A 56 17.99 -0.25 10.01
CA GLY A 56 17.41 -0.15 11.35
C GLY A 56 17.70 1.17 12.07
N LYS A 57 18.17 2.20 11.36
CA LYS A 57 18.42 3.51 11.97
C LYS A 57 17.10 4.29 12.10
N PRO A 58 16.75 4.79 13.30
CA PRO A 58 15.52 5.54 13.49
C PRO A 58 15.56 6.87 12.73
N ARG A 59 14.42 7.21 12.14
CA ARG A 59 14.19 8.46 11.43
C ARG A 59 13.10 9.25 12.15
N VAL A 60 13.44 10.48 12.52
CA VAL A 60 12.51 11.38 13.22
C VAL A 60 11.67 12.12 12.19
N LEU A 61 10.35 11.99 12.31
CA LEU A 61 9.40 12.82 11.56
C LEU A 61 9.11 14.11 12.33
N GLY A 62 8.98 15.20 11.59
CA GLY A 62 8.47 16.45 12.13
C GLY A 62 6.93 16.46 12.12
N HIS A 63 6.35 17.09 13.14
CA HIS A 63 4.94 17.41 13.16
C HIS A 63 4.79 18.91 12.91
N SER A 64 4.26 19.30 11.76
CA SER A 64 3.91 20.70 11.47
C SER A 64 2.59 20.78 10.72
N LYS A 65 1.83 21.83 11.01
CA LYS A 65 0.62 22.15 10.24
C LYS A 65 1.05 22.60 8.84
N CYS A 66 0.63 21.85 7.82
CA CYS A 66 0.89 22.24 6.44
C CYS A 66 -0.12 23.30 6.00
N ASP A 67 0.38 24.37 5.37
CA ASP A 67 -0.46 25.39 4.73
C ASP A 67 -1.30 24.80 3.58
N THR A 68 -2.41 25.45 3.28
CA THR A 68 -3.40 25.09 2.25
C THR A 68 -2.78 24.91 0.88
N LEU A 69 -1.80 25.74 0.48
CA LEU A 69 -1.12 25.59 -0.80
C LEU A 69 -0.33 24.27 -0.86
N LYS A 70 0.41 23.95 0.20
CA LYS A 70 1.15 22.68 0.30
C LYS A 70 0.20 21.49 0.30
N ASN A 71 -0.95 21.59 0.98
CA ASN A 71 -1.99 20.55 0.92
C ASN A 71 -2.50 20.33 -0.53
N ARG A 72 -2.64 21.38 -1.34
CA ARG A 72 -3.02 21.25 -2.76
C ARG A 72 -1.92 20.58 -3.59
N GLN A 73 -0.65 20.93 -3.37
CA GLN A 73 0.47 20.27 -4.03
C GLN A 73 0.52 18.78 -3.67
N MET A 74 0.37 18.44 -2.38
CA MET A 74 0.30 17.07 -1.88
C MET A 74 -0.87 16.28 -2.48
N ALA A 75 -2.02 16.92 -2.72
CA ALA A 75 -3.17 16.29 -3.39
C ALA A 75 -2.83 15.82 -4.83
N THR A 76 -1.83 16.41 -5.46
CA THR A 76 -1.34 15.97 -6.78
C THR A 76 -0.69 14.59 -6.70
N ILE A 77 0.00 14.27 -5.60
CA ILE A 77 0.61 12.95 -5.38
C ILE A 77 -0.47 11.88 -5.30
N PHE A 78 -1.53 12.09 -4.52
CA PHE A 78 -2.67 11.16 -4.45
C PHE A 78 -3.34 10.96 -5.82
N LYS A 79 -3.45 12.02 -6.63
CA LYS A 79 -3.95 11.90 -8.02
C LYS A 79 -3.03 11.08 -8.91
N ILE A 80 -1.71 11.21 -8.77
CA ILE A 80 -0.74 10.43 -9.54
C ILE A 80 -0.84 8.95 -9.16
N VAL A 81 -0.84 8.64 -7.86
CA VAL A 81 -1.06 7.28 -7.34
C VAL A 81 -2.37 6.73 -7.90
N GLY A 82 -3.47 7.47 -7.74
CA GLY A 82 -4.79 7.09 -8.23
C GLY A 82 -4.83 6.75 -9.73
N ARG A 83 -4.18 7.56 -10.56
CA ARG A 83 -4.13 7.37 -12.03
C ARG A 83 -3.27 6.18 -12.47
N LYS A 84 -2.37 5.73 -11.61
CA LYS A 84 -1.41 4.66 -11.92
C LYS A 84 -1.82 3.32 -11.34
N LEU A 85 -2.86 3.29 -10.51
CA LEU A 85 -3.51 2.07 -10.08
C LEU A 85 -4.02 1.30 -11.29
N ASN A 86 -3.77 0.00 -11.28
CA ASN A 86 -4.22 -0.92 -12.30
C ASN A 86 -5.15 -1.96 -11.65
N ILE A 87 -6.44 -1.91 -11.97
CA ILE A 87 -7.37 -2.94 -11.48
C ILE A 87 -7.16 -4.19 -12.32
N PRO A 88 -6.67 -5.30 -11.73
CA PRO A 88 -6.31 -6.46 -12.52
C PRO A 88 -7.54 -7.06 -13.17
N SER A 89 -7.46 -7.32 -14.47
CA SER A 89 -8.56 -7.93 -15.23
C SER A 89 -8.96 -9.32 -14.72
N SER A 90 -8.10 -10.00 -13.96
CA SER A 90 -8.39 -11.25 -13.25
C SER A 90 -9.44 -11.03 -12.16
N TYR A 91 -9.35 -9.95 -11.38
CA TYR A 91 -10.38 -9.57 -10.41
C TYR A 91 -11.73 -9.37 -11.09
N VAL A 92 -11.75 -8.59 -12.18
CA VAL A 92 -13.00 -8.35 -12.92
C VAL A 92 -13.59 -9.63 -13.51
N ARG A 93 -12.78 -10.60 -13.94
CA ARG A 93 -13.24 -11.83 -14.60
C ARG A 93 -13.60 -12.97 -13.65
N ASN A 94 -12.87 -13.08 -12.54
CA ASN A 94 -12.92 -14.25 -11.66
C ASN A 94 -13.73 -14.00 -10.39
N SER A 95 -14.01 -12.75 -10.02
CA SER A 95 -14.86 -12.45 -8.87
C SER A 95 -16.28 -12.94 -9.09
N HIS A 96 -16.82 -13.70 -8.15
CA HIS A 96 -18.24 -14.02 -8.15
C HIS A 96 -19.04 -12.71 -8.10
N PRO A 97 -20.19 -12.56 -8.79
CA PRO A 97 -20.96 -11.32 -8.78
C PRO A 97 -21.33 -10.83 -7.39
N ASP A 98 -21.63 -11.75 -6.48
CA ASP A 98 -21.97 -11.45 -5.09
C ASP A 98 -20.75 -10.99 -4.26
N ASP A 99 -19.54 -11.33 -4.69
CA ASP A 99 -18.28 -10.94 -4.05
C ASP A 99 -17.61 -9.74 -4.76
N PHE A 100 -18.12 -9.34 -5.92
CA PHE A 100 -17.55 -8.26 -6.73
C PHE A 100 -17.86 -6.91 -6.09
N GLN A 101 -16.81 -6.27 -5.59
CA GLN A 101 -16.88 -4.90 -5.07
C GLN A 101 -16.55 -3.93 -6.20
N SER A 102 -17.57 -3.18 -6.65
CA SER A 102 -17.40 -2.11 -7.64
C SER A 102 -16.72 -0.87 -7.06
N GLU A 103 -16.79 -0.69 -5.75
CA GLU A 103 -16.21 0.44 -5.03
C GLU A 103 -15.46 -0.05 -3.80
N PHE A 104 -14.26 0.48 -3.58
CA PHE A 104 -13.49 0.23 -2.36
C PHE A 104 -12.54 1.40 -2.07
N ILE A 105 -12.14 1.51 -0.81
CA ILE A 105 -11.33 2.61 -0.29
C ILE A 105 -10.09 2.02 0.39
N PHE A 106 -8.95 2.63 0.16
CA PHE A 106 -7.75 2.39 0.96
C PHE A 106 -7.05 3.71 1.25
N LYS A 107 -6.26 3.72 2.32
CA LYS A 107 -5.41 4.85 2.67
C LYS A 107 -4.14 4.80 1.85
N CYS A 108 -3.73 5.94 1.31
CA CYS A 108 -2.40 6.14 0.79
C CYS A 108 -1.60 6.97 1.79
N SER A 109 -0.38 6.53 2.12
CA SER A 109 0.57 7.25 2.93
C SER A 109 1.84 7.52 2.12
N PHE A 110 2.46 8.68 2.25
CA PHE A 110 3.79 8.96 1.71
C PHE A 110 4.55 9.93 2.61
N LEU A 111 5.88 9.96 2.47
CA LEU A 111 6.74 10.94 3.12
C LEU A 111 7.17 12.02 2.14
N ILE A 112 7.26 13.25 2.64
CA ILE A 112 7.91 14.37 1.97
C ILE A 112 9.21 14.63 2.71
N GLU A 113 10.31 14.54 1.97
CA GLU A 113 11.64 14.72 2.50
C GLU A 113 11.98 16.20 2.71
N LYS A 114 13.07 16.44 3.44
CA LYS A 114 13.64 17.80 3.59
C LYS A 114 14.02 18.44 2.26
N THR A 115 14.29 17.61 1.25
CA THR A 115 14.59 18.00 -0.13
C THR A 115 13.33 18.22 -0.98
N GLY A 116 12.14 17.90 -0.46
CA GLY A 116 10.89 17.93 -1.21
C GLY A 116 10.60 16.65 -1.99
N GLU A 117 11.51 15.68 -1.98
CA GLU A 117 11.32 14.38 -2.62
C GLU A 117 10.20 13.58 -1.94
N VAL A 118 9.42 12.83 -2.74
CA VAL A 118 8.37 11.95 -2.23
C VAL A 118 8.89 10.53 -2.12
N THR A 119 8.86 9.97 -0.92
CA THR A 119 9.38 8.63 -0.62
C THR A 119 8.35 7.80 0.14
N ASN A 120 8.59 6.49 0.23
CA ASN A 120 7.81 5.55 1.04
C ASN A 120 6.28 5.64 0.80
N VAL A 121 5.89 5.59 -0.48
CA VAL A 121 4.48 5.57 -0.86
C VAL A 121 3.91 4.21 -0.52
N ARG A 122 2.86 4.20 0.29
CA ARG A 122 2.24 3.00 0.85
C ARG A 122 0.75 3.00 0.65
N LEU A 123 0.21 1.86 0.25
CA LEU A 123 -1.23 1.61 0.28
C LEU A 123 -1.55 0.80 1.54
N ILE A 124 -2.53 1.26 2.30
CA ILE A 124 -2.92 0.71 3.61
C ILE A 124 -4.42 0.46 3.59
N GLY A 125 -4.82 -0.80 3.68
CA GLY A 125 -6.23 -1.16 3.80
C GLY A 125 -6.51 -2.59 3.38
N LYS A 126 -7.79 -2.96 3.39
CA LYS A 126 -8.23 -4.27 2.91
C LYS A 126 -8.53 -4.17 1.42
N LEU A 127 -7.79 -4.92 0.60
CA LEU A 127 -8.14 -5.09 -0.81
C LEU A 127 -9.25 -6.13 -0.95
N PRO A 128 -10.13 -5.99 -1.95
CA PRO A 128 -11.04 -7.07 -2.34
C PRO A 128 -10.33 -8.41 -2.52
N SER A 129 -11.02 -9.49 -2.19
CA SER A 129 -10.53 -10.85 -2.46
C SER A 129 -10.19 -10.97 -3.95
N LEU A 130 -9.06 -11.63 -4.25
CA LEU A 130 -8.49 -11.80 -5.60
C LEU A 130 -7.67 -10.64 -6.17
N ILE A 131 -7.59 -9.47 -5.52
CA ILE A 131 -6.63 -8.43 -5.92
C ILE A 131 -5.28 -8.71 -5.26
N ASN A 132 -4.27 -9.00 -6.10
CA ASN A 132 -2.90 -9.03 -5.64
C ASN A 132 -2.36 -7.59 -5.54
N PRO A 133 -1.84 -7.15 -4.38
CA PRO A 133 -1.26 -5.81 -4.23
C PRO A 133 -0.21 -5.43 -5.27
N TYR A 134 0.63 -6.38 -5.71
CA TYR A 134 1.67 -6.11 -6.71
C TYR A 134 1.12 -5.95 -8.12
N GLU A 135 -0.10 -6.41 -8.40
CA GLU A 135 -0.80 -6.17 -9.67
C GLU A 135 -1.54 -4.84 -9.67
N LEU A 136 -1.89 -4.35 -8.47
CA LEU A 136 -2.60 -3.10 -8.28
C LEU A 136 -1.72 -1.89 -8.61
N PHE A 137 -0.41 -2.00 -8.43
CA PHE A 137 0.49 -0.86 -8.56
C PHE A 137 1.81 -1.20 -9.26
N PRO A 138 2.25 -0.41 -10.24
CA PRO A 138 3.55 -0.60 -10.86
C PRO A 138 4.70 -0.17 -9.92
N PRO A 139 5.83 -0.89 -9.88
CA PRO A 139 6.92 -0.65 -8.93
C PRO A 139 7.71 0.65 -9.18
N ASN A 140 7.59 1.26 -10.36
CA ASN A 140 8.43 2.39 -10.78
C ASN A 140 7.59 3.63 -11.09
N ILE A 141 7.06 4.28 -10.05
CA ILE A 141 6.33 5.55 -10.22
C ILE A 141 7.24 6.71 -9.88
N GLU A 142 7.38 7.61 -10.84
CA GLU A 142 8.04 8.89 -10.64
C GLU A 142 7.05 9.91 -10.06
N PHE A 143 7.49 10.60 -9.01
CA PHE A 143 6.74 11.67 -8.36
C PHE A 143 7.45 13.00 -8.57
N PRO A 144 6.72 14.11 -8.72
CA PRO A 144 7.33 15.43 -8.76
C PRO A 144 7.94 15.77 -7.39
N THR A 145 9.07 16.47 -7.41
CA THR A 145 9.61 17.11 -6.21
C THR A 145 8.68 18.25 -5.79
N LEU A 146 8.33 18.30 -4.51
CA LEU A 146 7.49 19.32 -3.91
C LEU A 146 8.34 20.35 -3.17
N ASP A 147 7.75 21.47 -2.76
CA ASP A 147 8.43 22.39 -1.85
C ASP A 147 8.57 21.73 -0.46
N PRO A 148 9.75 21.80 0.19
CA PRO A 148 9.95 21.24 1.52
C PRO A 148 8.95 21.78 2.53
N VAL A 149 8.49 20.93 3.44
CA VAL A 149 7.69 21.39 4.60
C VAL A 149 8.65 21.95 5.64
N THR A 150 8.36 23.15 6.12
CA THR A 150 9.16 23.84 7.14
C THR A 150 8.42 23.85 8.46
N ASP A 151 9.15 23.84 9.56
CA ASP A 151 8.61 24.04 10.90
C ASP A 151 8.38 25.53 11.23
N GLU A 152 8.08 25.83 12.50
CA GLU A 152 7.84 27.19 12.99
C GLU A 152 9.08 28.09 12.92
N ASN A 153 10.28 27.51 12.84
CA ASN A 153 11.55 28.23 12.73
C ASN A 153 12.00 28.39 11.27
N GLY A 154 11.27 27.81 10.32
CA GLY A 154 11.62 27.80 8.90
C GLY A 154 12.55 26.64 8.50
N ASP A 155 12.84 25.71 9.41
CA ASP A 155 13.72 24.57 9.12
C ASP A 155 12.97 23.46 8.38
N PRO A 156 13.56 22.86 7.31
CA PRO A 156 12.91 21.78 6.58
C PRO A 156 12.83 20.50 7.41
N ILE A 157 11.64 19.92 7.45
CA ILE A 157 11.29 18.71 8.20
C ILE A 157 10.74 17.62 7.29
N VAL A 158 10.89 16.36 7.72
CA VAL A 158 10.27 15.21 7.04
C VAL A 158 8.85 15.06 7.57
N VAL A 159 7.86 14.97 6.69
CA VAL A 159 6.44 14.89 7.07
C VAL A 159 5.75 13.73 6.37
N GLU A 160 4.95 12.96 7.13
CA GLU A 160 4.02 11.98 6.56
C GLU A 160 2.70 12.64 6.17
N ARG A 161 2.21 12.32 4.98
CA ARG A 161 0.84 12.60 4.57
C ARG A 161 0.09 11.30 4.37
N VAL A 162 -1.15 11.29 4.85
CA VAL A 162 -2.07 10.16 4.73
C VAL A 162 -3.41 10.71 4.24
N ASP A 163 -3.98 10.08 3.22
CA ASP A 163 -5.31 10.42 2.70
C ASP A 163 -5.97 9.18 2.08
N ASP A 164 -7.28 9.24 1.88
CA ASP A 164 -8.07 8.15 1.31
C ASP A 164 -8.03 8.19 -0.22
N ILE A 165 -7.85 7.03 -0.84
CA ILE A 165 -8.00 6.81 -2.27
C ILE A 165 -9.28 6.01 -2.50
N TYR A 166 -10.20 6.62 -3.24
CA TYR A 166 -11.44 6.03 -3.66
C TYR A 166 -11.26 5.39 -5.04
N VAL A 167 -11.53 4.09 -5.11
CA VAL A 167 -11.47 3.33 -6.36
C VAL A 167 -12.87 2.88 -6.74
N THR A 168 -13.26 3.20 -7.96
CA THR A 168 -14.53 2.78 -8.56
C THR A 168 -14.24 2.04 -9.86
N CYS A 169 -14.58 0.75 -9.94
CA CYS A 169 -14.63 0.04 -11.21
C CYS A 169 -15.95 0.33 -11.91
N LEU A 170 -15.88 0.89 -13.12
CA LEU A 170 -17.04 1.07 -13.99
C LEU A 170 -17.42 -0.20 -14.77
N CYS A 171 -16.73 -1.30 -14.50
CA CYS A 171 -16.97 -2.59 -15.12
C CYS A 171 -18.19 -3.29 -14.49
N SER A 172 -19.03 -3.94 -15.31
CA SER A 172 -20.09 -4.80 -14.78
C SER A 172 -19.49 -6.08 -14.16
N PRO A 173 -20.08 -6.62 -13.08
CA PRO A 173 -19.66 -7.92 -12.54
C PRO A 173 -19.77 -9.01 -13.63
N PRO A 174 -18.99 -10.11 -13.52
CA PRO A 174 -19.10 -11.23 -14.45
C PRO A 174 -20.54 -11.67 -14.64
N ARG A 175 -20.98 -11.78 -15.90
CA ARG A 175 -22.27 -12.42 -16.16
C ARG A 175 -22.08 -13.92 -15.98
N TYR A 176 -22.66 -14.49 -14.93
CA TYR A 176 -22.90 -15.93 -14.91
C TYR A 176 -23.87 -16.23 -16.05
N GLU A 177 -23.36 -16.76 -17.17
CA GLU A 177 -24.25 -17.46 -18.07
C GLU A 177 -24.81 -18.65 -17.29
N GLU A 178 -26.12 -18.68 -17.07
CA GLU A 178 -26.88 -19.86 -16.70
C GLU A 178 -26.78 -20.94 -17.82
N GLU A 179 -25.58 -21.37 -18.21
CA GLU A 179 -25.41 -22.44 -19.19
C GLU A 179 -25.68 -23.82 -18.58
N SER A 180 -25.61 -23.95 -17.24
CA SER A 180 -25.83 -25.21 -16.55
C SER A 180 -27.31 -25.62 -16.50
N SER A 181 -28.24 -24.67 -16.48
CA SER A 181 -29.69 -24.92 -16.48
C SER A 181 -30.24 -25.18 -17.89
N LYS A 182 -29.68 -24.54 -18.93
CA LYS A 182 -30.03 -24.82 -20.33
C LYS A 182 -29.46 -26.14 -20.85
N ARG A 183 -28.22 -26.53 -20.49
CA ARG A 183 -27.65 -27.85 -20.84
C ARG A 183 -28.38 -29.00 -20.15
N LYS A 184 -28.83 -28.85 -18.90
CA LYS A 184 -29.70 -29.84 -18.22
C LYS A 184 -31.08 -29.97 -18.86
N LYS A 185 -31.71 -28.87 -19.30
CA LYS A 185 -33.01 -28.91 -20.00
C LYS A 185 -32.93 -29.57 -21.39
N ARG A 186 -31.82 -29.39 -22.14
CA ARG A 186 -31.63 -30.08 -23.43
C ARG A 186 -31.44 -31.60 -23.28
N ARG A 187 -30.71 -32.06 -22.27
CA ARG A 187 -30.54 -33.51 -22.00
C ARG A 187 -31.83 -34.21 -21.52
N LYS A 188 -32.77 -33.49 -20.91
CA LYS A 188 -34.08 -34.02 -20.51
C LYS A 188 -35.11 -34.08 -21.65
N LYS A 189 -34.91 -33.37 -22.76
CA LYS A 189 -35.78 -33.43 -23.94
C LYS A 189 -35.32 -34.47 -24.99
N LEU A 190 -34.18 -35.12 -24.77
CA LEU A 190 -33.58 -36.12 -25.66
C LEU A 190 -33.60 -37.54 -25.05
N LYS A 191 -34.32 -37.72 -23.93
CA LYS A 191 -34.73 -39.01 -23.37
C LYS A 191 -36.24 -39.07 -23.39
#